data_AF-A0A9D5EF20-F1
#
_entry.id   AF-A0A9D5EF20-F1
#
_cell.length_a   1.000
_cell.length_b   1.000
_cell.length_c   1.000
_cell.angle_alpha   90.00
_cell.angle_beta   90.00
_cell.angle_gamma   90.00
#
_symmetry.space_group_name_H-M   'P 1'
#
loop_
_entity.id
_entity.type
_entity.pdbx_description
1 polymer ?
#
loop_
_entity_poly.entity_id
_entity_poly.type
_entity_poly.pdbx_seq_one_letter_code
_entity_poly.pdbx_strand_id
1 'polypeptide(L)'
;MASPVETRTQSAGVATIRVAEGSLDLDPASLDRVLGVLAGGGVVVLPTDTVYGLFASAQRADAVERLRAARVRLLGRAGERGSVGAPVASAWHTCGQTLRSVLLRAGSPLHPNHAHVLGRLSPGPVTFEVERLAPQLVAVLGELGVAPGVIDDCTALLVRTPADGRARAVQRAFGGPLVAEGVPVPGGRAAVTGDEAARAVADAGAGVDLVLDAGRTQTGRVSTGVRLTLAGGYQVVRETSLDFRAIEQRLTRRVLFVCTGNTCRSPMAVAMARALMDRGVGVGGGVFRGEARGAGLAAVEGAPPSPEGVRAVEGLGMPARFDGGSRAATAQALGWADAVYAMTRGHLSALRARGVERAELLDPAGRDVADPLGGSLDDYSQTARSMLGMIQARLREMDA
;
A
#
# COMPACT_ATOMS: atom_id res chain seq x y z
N MET A 1 10.67 -35.69 4.03
CA MET A 1 11.27 -34.50 4.68
C MET A 1 12.64 -34.30 4.06
N ALA A 2 12.75 -33.40 3.07
CA ALA A 2 14.03 -33.09 2.44
C ALA A 2 14.74 -32.02 3.28
N SER A 3 15.89 -32.38 3.83
CA SER A 3 16.80 -31.45 4.51
C SER A 3 17.21 -30.33 3.54
N PRO A 4 17.37 -29.07 3.98
CA PRO A 4 17.96 -28.05 3.12
C PRO A 4 19.36 -28.52 2.72
N VAL A 5 19.65 -28.54 1.42
CA VAL A 5 20.95 -28.91 0.89
C VAL A 5 21.92 -27.78 1.24
N GLU A 6 22.66 -27.94 2.34
CA GLU A 6 23.85 -27.16 2.64
C GLU A 6 24.89 -27.39 1.54
N THR A 7 24.96 -26.47 0.59
CA THR A 7 26.20 -26.27 -0.18
C THR A 7 26.91 -25.07 0.43
N ARG A 8 27.84 -25.37 1.35
CA ARG A 8 28.86 -24.44 1.83
C ARG A 8 29.84 -24.18 0.67
N THR A 9 29.44 -23.36 -0.31
CA THR A 9 30.40 -22.86 -1.31
C THR A 9 31.18 -21.72 -0.66
N GLN A 10 32.40 -22.02 -0.18
CA GLN A 10 33.41 -21.03 0.22
C GLN A 10 33.95 -20.26 -1.00
N SER A 11 33.08 -19.66 -1.83
CA SER A 11 33.52 -18.96 -3.04
C SER A 11 33.55 -17.43 -2.93
N ALA A 12 33.35 -16.88 -1.74
CA ALA A 12 33.57 -15.48 -1.40
C ALA A 12 33.56 -15.39 0.13
N GLY A 13 34.46 -14.65 0.77
CA GLY A 13 34.75 -14.74 2.23
C GLY A 13 33.64 -14.32 3.21
N VAL A 14 32.37 -14.34 2.82
CA VAL A 14 31.20 -13.98 3.63
C VAL A 14 30.27 -15.19 3.76
N ALA A 15 29.68 -15.39 4.95
CA ALA A 15 28.76 -16.50 5.15
C ALA A 15 27.47 -16.30 4.34
N THR A 16 27.05 -17.32 3.59
CA THR A 16 25.86 -17.27 2.72
C THR A 16 24.93 -18.43 3.03
N ILE A 17 23.64 -18.14 3.17
CA ILE A 17 22.55 -19.12 3.20
C ILE A 17 21.86 -19.06 1.84
N ARG A 18 21.73 -20.20 1.17
CA ARG A 18 20.98 -20.31 -0.08
C ARG A 18 19.57 -20.79 0.21
N VAL A 19 18.58 -20.04 -0.26
CA VAL A 19 17.16 -20.41 -0.23
C VAL A 19 16.79 -20.95 -1.59
N ALA A 20 15.92 -21.98 -1.62
CA ALA A 20 15.40 -22.51 -2.87
C ALA A 20 14.78 -21.38 -3.72
N GLU A 21 15.16 -21.33 -4.99
CA GLU A 21 14.70 -20.30 -5.91
C GLU A 21 13.17 -20.35 -6.05
N GLY A 22 12.52 -19.19 -5.96
CA GLY A 22 11.05 -19.09 -5.95
C GLY A 22 10.37 -19.31 -4.59
N SER A 23 11.09 -19.80 -3.56
CA SER A 23 10.53 -19.87 -2.21
C SER A 23 10.44 -18.48 -1.57
N LEU A 24 9.23 -18.06 -1.17
CA LEU A 24 9.01 -16.85 -0.38
C LEU A 24 9.04 -17.10 1.13
N ASP A 25 9.23 -18.34 1.54
CA ASP A 25 9.33 -18.73 2.95
C ASP A 25 10.79 -18.95 3.33
N LEU A 26 11.11 -18.62 4.58
CA LEU A 26 12.39 -18.88 5.20
C LEU A 26 12.21 -20.02 6.20
N ASP A 27 13.04 -21.07 6.10
CA ASP A 27 12.98 -22.16 7.07
C ASP A 27 13.40 -21.69 8.48
N PRO A 28 12.92 -22.34 9.55
CA PRO A 28 13.17 -21.89 10.91
C PRO A 28 14.66 -21.75 11.27
N ALA A 29 15.52 -22.66 10.80
CA ALA A 29 16.95 -22.63 11.13
C ALA A 29 17.65 -21.43 10.46
N SER A 30 17.32 -21.15 9.20
CA SER A 30 17.81 -19.95 8.52
C SER A 30 17.29 -18.66 9.17
N LEU A 31 16.03 -18.64 9.60
CA LEU A 31 15.45 -17.50 10.31
C LEU A 31 16.18 -17.25 11.65
N ASP A 32 16.34 -18.28 12.48
CA ASP A 32 17.03 -18.17 13.78
C ASP A 32 18.45 -17.64 13.62
N ARG A 33 19.15 -18.09 12.57
CA ARG A 33 20.50 -17.62 12.27
C ARG A 33 20.53 -16.15 11.88
N VAL A 34 19.60 -15.70 11.03
CA VAL A 34 19.47 -14.27 10.67
C VAL A 34 19.17 -13.43 11.92
N LEU A 35 18.24 -13.89 12.77
CA LEU A 35 17.86 -13.20 14.00
C LEU A 35 19.02 -13.11 14.99
N GLY A 36 19.80 -14.19 15.17
CA GLY A 36 20.97 -14.21 16.04
C GLY A 36 22.02 -13.18 15.61
N VAL A 37 22.27 -13.04 14.30
CA VAL A 37 23.19 -12.03 13.77
C VAL A 37 22.68 -10.61 14.04
N LEU A 38 21.40 -10.32 13.74
CA LEU A 38 20.81 -9.00 13.95
C LEU A 38 20.76 -8.61 15.44
N ALA A 39 20.38 -9.55 16.31
CA ALA A 39 20.35 -9.35 17.76
C ALA A 39 21.75 -9.13 18.35
N GLY A 40 22.76 -9.79 17.78
CA GLY A 40 24.17 -9.61 18.12
C GLY A 40 24.81 -8.31 17.60
N GLY A 41 24.06 -7.46 16.89
CA GLY A 41 24.57 -6.20 16.31
C GLY A 41 25.29 -6.37 14.98
N GLY A 42 25.16 -7.53 14.33
CA GLY A 42 25.67 -7.79 13.00
C GLY A 42 24.81 -7.17 11.89
N VAL A 43 25.36 -7.19 10.67
CA VAL A 43 24.72 -6.72 9.44
C VAL A 43 24.41 -7.91 8.54
N VAL A 44 23.17 -7.99 8.06
CA VAL A 44 22.71 -9.08 7.18
C VAL A 44 22.26 -8.52 5.85
N VAL A 45 22.57 -9.21 4.75
CA VAL A 45 21.97 -8.93 3.43
C VAL A 45 20.74 -9.81 3.23
N LEU A 46 19.58 -9.18 2.99
CA LEU A 46 18.31 -9.87 2.77
C LEU A 46 17.69 -9.46 1.42
N PRO A 47 16.95 -10.38 0.76
CA PRO A 47 16.14 -10.04 -0.40
C PRO A 47 14.96 -9.15 0.00
N THR A 48 14.50 -8.31 -0.92
CA THR A 48 13.18 -7.65 -0.84
C THR A 48 12.45 -7.83 -2.17
N ASP A 49 11.22 -7.33 -2.27
CA ASP A 49 10.47 -7.29 -3.53
C ASP A 49 11.14 -6.37 -4.56
N THR A 50 12.02 -5.45 -4.12
CA THR A 50 12.70 -4.48 -4.99
C THR A 50 14.12 -4.87 -5.40
N VAL A 51 15.02 -4.91 -4.41
CA VAL A 51 16.47 -5.07 -4.54
C VAL A 51 16.98 -5.71 -3.25
N TYR A 52 18.19 -6.25 -3.23
CA TYR A 52 18.81 -6.70 -1.99
C TYR A 52 19.18 -5.52 -1.10
N GLY A 53 18.98 -5.68 0.21
CA GLY A 53 19.27 -4.64 1.21
C GLY A 53 20.22 -5.14 2.29
N LEU A 54 21.05 -4.24 2.80
CA LEU A 54 21.75 -4.37 4.08
C LEU A 54 20.74 -4.10 5.20
N PHE A 55 20.71 -4.94 6.23
CA PHE A 55 19.83 -4.81 7.38
C PHE A 55 20.64 -4.82 8.67
N ALA A 56 20.25 -3.97 9.62
CA ALA A 56 20.79 -3.92 10.96
C ALA A 56 19.70 -3.48 11.96
N SER A 57 19.91 -3.77 13.25
CA SER A 57 19.04 -3.25 14.31
C SER A 57 19.19 -1.73 14.43
N ALA A 58 18.07 -1.01 14.36
CA ALA A 58 18.06 0.46 14.52
C ALA A 58 18.25 0.90 15.99
N GLN A 59 18.07 -0.02 16.94
CA GLN A 59 18.21 0.24 18.39
C GLN A 59 19.67 0.18 18.86
N ARG A 60 20.59 -0.19 17.97
CA ARG A 60 22.00 -0.43 18.25
C ARG A 60 22.87 0.52 17.45
N ALA A 61 23.49 1.48 18.13
CA ALA A 61 24.38 2.46 17.50
C ALA A 61 25.55 1.79 16.75
N ASP A 62 26.18 0.77 17.36
CA ASP A 62 27.27 0.00 16.76
C ASP A 62 26.83 -0.74 15.48
N ALA A 63 25.63 -1.31 15.46
CA ALA A 63 25.09 -1.99 14.30
C ALA A 63 24.79 -1.02 13.14
N VAL A 64 24.23 0.16 13.46
CA VAL A 64 23.97 1.22 12.48
C VAL A 64 25.27 1.77 11.89
N GLU A 65 26.29 1.99 12.72
CA GLU A 65 27.63 2.41 12.27
C GLU A 65 28.27 1.37 11.34
N ARG A 66 28.18 0.08 11.69
CA ARG A 66 28.65 -1.01 10.83
C ARG A 66 27.93 -1.02 9.48
N LEU A 67 26.61 -0.86 9.46
CA LEU A 67 25.83 -0.80 8.22
C LEU A 67 26.27 0.37 7.34
N ARG A 68 26.42 1.57 7.93
CA ARG A 68 26.90 2.77 7.20
C ARG A 68 28.30 2.58 6.66
N ALA A 69 29.21 2.01 7.45
CA ALA A 69 30.57 1.70 7.00
C ALA A 69 30.60 0.69 5.85
N ALA A 70 29.78 -0.36 5.93
CA ALA A 70 29.62 -1.35 4.88
C ALA A 70 29.14 -0.68 3.58
N ARG A 71 28.14 0.19 3.66
CA ARG A 71 27.63 0.93 2.50
C ARG A 71 28.68 1.85 1.88
N VAL A 72 29.45 2.59 2.68
CA VAL A 72 30.52 3.46 2.16
C VAL A 72 31.56 2.66 1.39
N ARG A 73 31.97 1.48 1.89
CA ARG A 73 32.91 0.59 1.20
C ARG A 73 32.33 0.10 -0.14
N LEU A 74 31.06 -0.28 -0.14
CA LEU A 74 30.36 -0.71 -1.36
C LEU A 74 30.27 0.40 -2.41
N LEU A 75 29.89 1.62 -2.03
CA LEU A 75 29.86 2.78 -2.94
C LEU A 75 31.24 3.11 -3.50
N GLY A 76 32.28 3.06 -2.66
CA GLY A 76 33.67 3.27 -3.09
C GLY A 76 34.11 2.25 -4.14
N ARG A 77 33.71 0.98 -3.98
CA ARG A 77 34.01 -0.10 -4.93
C ARG A 77 33.15 -0.03 -6.20
N ALA A 78 31.91 0.45 -6.10
CA ALA A 78 31.01 0.65 -7.24
C ALA A 78 31.41 1.83 -8.15
N GLY A 79 32.43 2.62 -7.76
CA GLY A 79 32.89 3.77 -8.53
C GLY A 79 32.11 5.06 -8.26
N GLU A 80 31.26 5.09 -7.24
CA GLU A 80 30.35 6.19 -6.93
C GLU A 80 30.88 7.11 -5.81
N ARG A 81 32.17 7.47 -5.90
CA ARG A 81 32.82 8.36 -4.90
C ARG A 81 32.22 9.77 -4.85
N GLY A 82 31.53 10.22 -5.91
CA GLY A 82 30.86 11.52 -6.00
C GLY A 82 29.45 11.57 -5.40
N SER A 83 28.86 10.41 -5.05
CA SER A 83 27.50 10.30 -4.51
C SER A 83 27.48 10.18 -2.98
N VAL A 84 28.60 10.44 -2.31
CA VAL A 84 28.70 10.51 -0.84
C VAL A 84 28.15 11.87 -0.38
N GLY A 85 26.90 12.16 -0.74
CA GLY A 85 26.11 13.22 -0.10
C GLY A 85 25.82 12.84 1.36
N ALA A 86 25.39 13.83 2.14
CA ALA A 86 25.03 13.70 3.56
C ALA A 86 24.28 12.38 3.86
N PRO A 87 24.46 11.76 5.04
CA PRO A 87 23.83 10.48 5.37
C PRO A 87 22.34 10.55 5.12
N VAL A 88 21.89 9.91 4.04
CA VAL A 88 20.47 9.72 3.76
C VAL A 88 19.98 8.75 4.81
N ALA A 89 19.05 9.17 5.65
CA ALA A 89 18.51 8.32 6.70
C ALA A 89 18.02 6.98 6.12
N SER A 90 18.24 5.91 6.88
CA SER A 90 17.93 4.56 6.43
C SER A 90 16.42 4.34 6.59
N ALA A 91 15.79 3.63 5.66
CA ALA A 91 14.36 3.36 5.81
C ALA A 91 14.14 2.37 6.95
N TRP A 92 13.26 2.73 7.90
CA TRP A 92 12.74 1.78 8.88
C TRP A 92 11.92 0.72 8.16
N HIS A 93 12.46 -0.49 8.15
CA HIS A 93 11.86 -1.67 7.58
C HIS A 93 11.03 -2.39 8.66
N THR A 94 9.71 -2.23 8.59
CA THR A 94 8.76 -2.66 9.63
C THR A 94 7.55 -3.35 9.06
N CYS A 95 6.79 -4.05 9.90
CA CYS A 95 5.45 -4.50 9.55
C CYS A 95 4.41 -3.42 9.86
N GLY A 96 3.35 -3.31 9.04
CA GLY A 96 2.39 -2.21 9.11
C GLY A 96 1.64 -2.07 10.46
N GLN A 97 1.47 -3.17 11.20
CA GLN A 97 0.82 -3.14 12.53
C GLN A 97 1.67 -2.40 13.57
N THR A 98 2.99 -2.64 13.58
CA THR A 98 3.91 -1.97 14.50
C THR A 98 3.91 -0.47 14.26
N LEU A 99 4.01 -0.03 13.00
CA LEU A 99 3.97 1.38 12.63
C LEU A 99 2.70 2.07 13.16
N ARG A 100 1.52 1.52 12.87
CA ARG A 100 0.25 2.11 13.32
C ARG A 100 0.19 2.19 14.85
N SER A 101 0.62 1.14 15.54
CA SER A 101 0.58 1.10 17.01
C SER A 101 1.46 2.15 17.67
N VAL A 102 2.68 2.36 17.13
CA VAL A 102 3.64 3.34 17.63
C VAL A 102 3.14 4.76 17.36
N LEU A 103 2.64 5.03 16.15
CA LEU A 103 2.09 6.35 15.80
C LEU A 103 0.91 6.74 16.70
N LEU A 104 0.04 5.79 17.04
CA LEU A 104 -1.08 6.03 17.96
C LEU A 104 -0.64 6.27 19.40
N ARG A 105 0.30 5.47 19.93
CA ARG A 105 0.80 5.61 21.31
C ARG A 105 1.61 6.88 21.52
N ALA A 106 2.38 7.31 20.53
CA ALA A 106 3.09 8.58 20.53
C ALA A 106 2.16 9.81 20.39
N GLY A 107 0.83 9.63 20.44
CA GLY A 107 -0.15 10.72 20.34
C GLY A 107 -0.17 11.40 18.97
N SER A 108 0.34 10.74 17.92
CA SER A 108 0.54 11.28 16.58
C SER A 108 -0.26 10.47 15.56
N PRO A 109 -1.61 10.59 15.56
CA PRO A 109 -2.44 9.88 14.60
C PRO A 109 -2.06 10.32 13.17
N LEU A 110 -2.02 9.35 12.27
CA LEU A 110 -1.96 9.65 10.84
C LEU A 110 -3.24 10.38 10.42
N HIS A 111 -3.11 11.28 9.44
CA HIS A 111 -4.29 11.83 8.79
C HIS A 111 -5.11 10.68 8.16
N PRO A 112 -6.46 10.69 8.18
CA PRO A 112 -7.28 9.59 7.65
C PRO A 112 -6.90 9.17 6.22
N ASN A 113 -6.63 10.14 5.35
CA ASN A 113 -6.12 9.90 3.99
C ASN A 113 -4.84 9.03 3.96
N HIS A 114 -3.91 9.21 4.90
CA HIS A 114 -2.68 8.43 4.94
C HIS A 114 -2.94 6.95 5.22
N ALA A 115 -3.99 6.61 5.96
CA ALA A 115 -4.36 5.21 6.19
C ALA A 115 -4.73 4.52 4.87
N HIS A 116 -5.46 5.20 3.99
CA HIS A 116 -5.75 4.69 2.64
C HIS A 116 -4.49 4.56 1.79
N VAL A 117 -3.62 5.57 1.79
CA VAL A 117 -2.35 5.52 1.02
C VAL A 117 -1.48 4.34 1.47
N LEU A 118 -1.27 4.19 2.77
CA LEU A 118 -0.51 3.08 3.34
C LEU A 118 -1.17 1.74 3.04
N GLY A 119 -2.49 1.62 3.21
CA GLY A 119 -3.22 0.36 2.97
C GLY A 119 -3.21 -0.11 1.51
N ARG A 120 -3.04 0.82 0.55
CA ARG A 120 -3.01 0.51 -0.90
C ARG A 120 -1.62 0.31 -1.47
N LEU A 121 -0.61 0.89 -0.85
CA LEU A 121 0.77 0.87 -1.34
C LEU A 121 1.72 0.02 -0.47
N SER A 122 1.24 -0.46 0.69
CA SER A 122 1.98 -1.32 1.62
C SER A 122 1.20 -2.62 1.93
N PRO A 123 1.86 -3.80 2.03
CA PRO A 123 3.27 -4.05 1.71
C PRO A 123 3.58 -3.88 0.23
N GLY A 124 4.80 -3.44 -0.11
CA GLY A 124 5.18 -3.26 -1.50
C GLY A 124 6.43 -2.42 -1.75
N PRO A 125 6.63 -2.02 -3.01
CA PRO A 125 7.84 -1.35 -3.47
C PRO A 125 7.73 0.17 -3.26
N VAL A 126 7.19 0.60 -2.12
CA VAL A 126 7.07 2.02 -1.75
C VAL A 126 7.74 2.26 -0.41
N THR A 127 8.62 3.26 -0.38
CA THR A 127 9.15 3.83 0.86
C THR A 127 8.38 5.12 1.15
N PHE A 128 7.80 5.22 2.33
CA PHE A 128 7.07 6.40 2.77
C PHE A 128 7.98 7.35 3.53
N GLU A 129 7.88 8.63 3.22
CA GLU A 129 8.41 9.71 4.05
C GLU A 129 7.23 10.36 4.78
N VAL A 130 7.05 10.01 6.05
CA VAL A 130 5.91 10.46 6.84
C VAL A 130 6.29 11.76 7.53
N GLU A 131 5.83 12.89 7.00
CA GLU A 131 6.10 14.19 7.63
C GLU A 131 5.53 14.22 9.05
N ARG A 132 6.33 14.78 9.96
CA ARG A 132 6.00 14.92 11.37
C ARG A 132 6.56 16.23 11.92
N LEU A 133 5.84 16.80 12.88
CA LEU A 133 6.41 17.87 13.70
C LEU A 133 7.51 17.29 14.59
N ALA A 134 8.60 18.04 14.80
CA ALA A 134 9.77 17.58 15.54
C ALA A 134 9.45 16.96 16.93
N PRO A 135 8.54 17.51 17.77
CA PRO A 135 8.22 16.88 19.05
C PRO A 135 7.61 15.48 18.92
N GLN A 136 6.79 15.25 17.89
CA GLN A 136 6.18 13.95 17.64
C GLN A 136 7.21 12.94 17.12
N LEU A 137 8.14 13.41 16.29
CA LEU A 137 9.24 12.60 15.80
C LEU A 137 10.11 12.08 16.94
N VAL A 138 10.50 12.97 17.86
CA VAL A 138 11.27 12.62 19.06
C VAL A 138 10.52 11.60 19.93
N ALA A 139 9.21 11.77 20.12
CA ALA A 139 8.39 10.83 20.89
C ALA A 139 8.37 9.43 20.26
N VAL A 140 8.17 9.33 18.94
CA VAL A 140 8.18 8.07 18.21
C VAL A 140 9.54 7.38 18.30
N LEU A 141 10.63 8.13 18.08
CA LEU A 141 11.99 7.62 18.18
C LEU A 141 12.30 7.10 19.59
N GLY A 142 11.90 7.85 20.63
CA GLY A 142 12.06 7.46 22.03
C GLY A 142 11.32 6.17 22.37
N GLU A 143 10.09 6.00 21.89
CA GLU A 143 9.30 4.77 22.08
C GLU A 143 9.96 3.56 21.39
N LEU A 144 10.56 3.78 20.22
CA LEU A 144 11.27 2.75 19.47
C LEU A 144 12.67 2.45 20.02
N GLY A 145 13.21 3.29 20.92
CA GLY A 145 14.60 3.23 21.36
C GLY A 145 15.59 3.46 20.21
N VAL A 146 15.24 4.34 19.26
CA VAL A 146 16.05 4.65 18.07
C VAL A 146 16.61 6.06 18.17
N ALA A 147 17.89 6.23 17.87
CA ALA A 147 18.52 7.54 17.89
C ALA A 147 18.04 8.42 16.70
N PRO A 148 17.97 9.76 16.87
CA PRO A 148 17.67 10.69 15.78
C PRO A 148 18.65 10.54 14.61
N GLY A 149 18.15 10.70 13.39
CA GLY A 149 18.93 10.59 12.15
C GLY A 149 19.20 9.15 11.71
N VAL A 150 18.63 8.14 12.39
CA VAL A 150 18.74 6.73 11.99
C VAL A 150 17.63 6.34 11.02
N ILE A 151 16.38 6.63 11.39
CA ILE A 151 15.17 6.34 10.58
C ILE A 151 14.41 7.59 10.14
N ASP A 152 15.00 8.77 10.37
CA ASP A 152 14.39 10.06 10.11
C ASP A 152 15.41 11.06 9.58
N ASP A 153 14.93 12.09 8.90
CA ASP A 153 15.74 13.21 8.38
C ASP A 153 15.48 14.51 9.15
N CYS A 154 15.07 14.43 10.42
CA CYS A 154 14.56 15.53 11.26
C CYS A 154 13.21 16.12 10.83
N THR A 155 12.69 15.81 9.64
CA THR A 155 11.40 16.33 9.15
C THR A 155 10.37 15.24 8.86
N ALA A 156 10.82 14.03 8.56
CA ALA A 156 9.99 12.89 8.24
C ALA A 156 10.58 11.58 8.76
N LEU A 157 9.69 10.65 9.11
CA LEU A 157 10.03 9.24 9.33
C LEU A 157 10.09 8.52 7.99
N LEU A 158 11.16 7.77 7.74
CA LEU A 158 11.30 6.94 6.55
C LEU A 158 10.85 5.52 6.89
N VAL A 159 9.79 5.03 6.25
CA VAL A 159 9.21 3.73 6.59
C VAL A 159 8.88 2.90 5.35
N ARG A 160 9.15 1.60 5.41
CA ARG A 160 8.76 0.65 4.36
C ARG A 160 8.37 -0.69 4.95
N THR A 161 7.35 -1.31 4.37
CA THR A 161 7.04 -2.74 4.54
C THR A 161 7.23 -3.45 3.20
N PRO A 162 8.33 -4.21 3.00
CA PRO A 162 8.56 -4.95 1.76
C PRO A 162 7.51 -6.05 1.57
N ALA A 163 7.19 -6.40 0.33
CA ALA A 163 6.25 -7.49 0.02
C ALA A 163 6.90 -8.89 0.03
N ASP A 164 8.23 -8.97 0.14
CA ASP A 164 8.95 -10.25 0.22
C ASP A 164 8.62 -11.01 1.51
N GLY A 165 8.25 -12.29 1.38
CA GLY A 165 7.85 -13.13 2.51
C GLY A 165 8.98 -13.36 3.52
N ARG A 166 10.23 -13.49 3.07
CA ARG A 166 11.41 -13.74 3.90
C ARG A 166 11.78 -12.50 4.70
N ALA A 167 11.84 -11.34 4.05
CA ALA A 167 12.07 -10.07 4.74
C ALA A 167 10.99 -9.80 5.81
N ARG A 168 9.72 -10.07 5.48
CA ARG A 168 8.63 -9.92 6.46
C ARG A 168 8.70 -10.93 7.60
N ALA A 169 9.13 -12.17 7.34
CA ALA A 169 9.34 -13.16 8.39
C ALA A 169 10.40 -12.69 9.39
N VAL A 170 11.55 -12.20 8.89
CA VAL A 170 12.61 -11.63 9.73
C VAL A 170 12.10 -10.42 10.52
N GLN A 171 11.39 -9.47 9.89
CA GLN A 171 10.84 -8.30 10.57
C GLN A 171 9.86 -8.67 11.69
N ARG A 172 8.96 -9.61 11.44
CA ARG A 172 7.97 -10.07 12.42
C ARG A 172 8.63 -10.77 13.60
N ALA A 173 9.60 -11.65 13.32
CA ALA A 173 10.25 -12.45 14.36
C ALA A 173 11.27 -11.64 15.18
N PHE A 174 11.94 -10.66 14.56
CA PHE A 174 12.87 -9.77 15.26
C PHE A 174 12.15 -8.86 16.27
N GLY A 175 10.94 -8.40 15.94
CA GLY A 175 10.10 -7.64 16.87
C GLY A 175 10.53 -6.19 17.15
N GLY A 176 11.73 -5.78 16.72
CA GLY A 176 12.26 -4.43 16.83
C GLY A 176 12.42 -3.69 15.49
N PRO A 177 12.77 -2.39 15.49
CA PRO A 177 12.99 -1.63 14.28
C PRO A 177 14.29 -2.06 13.58
N LEU A 178 14.17 -2.47 12.32
CA LEU A 178 15.30 -2.75 11.44
C LEU A 178 15.49 -1.58 10.48
N VAL A 179 16.71 -1.09 10.33
CA VAL A 179 17.07 -0.20 9.22
C VAL A 179 17.48 -1.01 8.01
N ALA A 180 17.15 -0.52 6.83
CA ALA A 180 17.66 -1.11 5.60
C ALA A 180 18.09 -0.10 4.54
N GLU A 181 19.14 -0.46 3.81
CA GLU A 181 19.68 0.30 2.67
C GLU A 181 20.02 -0.65 1.53
N GLY A 182 19.80 -0.24 0.27
CA GLY A 182 20.09 -1.08 -0.89
C GLY A 182 21.60 -1.40 -0.99
N VAL A 183 21.95 -2.63 -1.38
CA VAL A 183 23.34 -3.04 -1.61
C VAL A 183 23.82 -2.42 -2.94
N PRO A 184 24.72 -1.41 -2.93
CA PRO A 184 25.19 -0.78 -4.16
C PRO A 184 26.07 -1.73 -4.96
N VAL A 185 25.95 -1.68 -6.28
CA VAL A 185 26.79 -2.43 -7.23
C VAL A 185 27.12 -1.53 -8.43
N PRO A 186 28.17 -1.85 -9.22
CA PRO A 186 28.61 -0.97 -10.31
C PRO A 186 27.49 -0.56 -11.28
N GLY A 187 27.56 0.70 -11.73
CA GLY A 187 26.65 1.26 -12.72
C GLY A 187 25.43 2.01 -12.15
N GLY A 188 25.51 2.60 -10.95
CA GLY A 188 24.41 3.43 -10.44
C GLY A 188 23.23 2.65 -9.88
N ARG A 189 23.40 1.35 -9.58
CA ARG A 189 22.30 0.43 -9.28
C ARG A 189 22.49 -0.30 -7.95
N ALA A 190 21.45 -0.99 -7.51
CA ALA A 190 21.51 -1.93 -6.39
C ALA A 190 21.50 -3.38 -6.87
N ALA A 191 22.01 -4.30 -6.05
CA ALA A 191 22.03 -5.72 -6.33
C ALA A 191 20.60 -6.27 -6.47
N VAL A 192 20.34 -7.02 -7.54
CA VAL A 192 19.02 -7.61 -7.81
C VAL A 192 19.01 -9.13 -7.67
N THR A 193 20.17 -9.75 -7.50
CA THR A 193 20.34 -11.17 -7.16
C THR A 193 21.21 -11.33 -5.91
N GLY A 194 21.04 -12.46 -5.20
CA GLY A 194 21.83 -12.74 -4.00
C GLY A 194 23.30 -12.97 -4.34
N ASP A 195 23.59 -13.60 -5.48
CA ASP A 195 24.96 -13.76 -6.01
C ASP A 195 25.65 -12.41 -6.30
N GLU A 196 24.95 -11.44 -6.92
CA GLU A 196 25.48 -10.09 -7.11
C GLU A 196 25.79 -9.43 -5.77
N ALA A 197 24.87 -9.55 -4.80
CA ALA A 197 25.05 -8.97 -3.47
C ALA A 197 26.22 -9.61 -2.72
N ALA A 198 26.34 -10.94 -2.74
CA ALA A 198 27.41 -11.68 -2.09
C ALA A 198 28.79 -11.30 -2.63
N ARG A 199 28.93 -11.21 -3.96
CA ARG A 199 30.19 -10.77 -4.61
C ARG A 199 30.53 -9.34 -4.24
N ALA A 200 29.57 -8.41 -4.33
CA ALA A 200 29.82 -7.00 -4.03
C ALA A 200 30.32 -6.80 -2.60
N VAL A 201 29.69 -7.49 -1.64
CA VAL A 201 30.06 -7.43 -0.22
C VAL A 201 31.46 -8.01 0.02
N ALA A 202 31.79 -9.13 -0.62
CA ALA A 202 33.10 -9.76 -0.48
C ALA A 202 34.21 -8.92 -1.13
N ASP A 203 34.01 -8.45 -2.37
CA ASP A 203 34.98 -7.65 -3.12
C ASP A 203 35.29 -6.31 -2.43
N ALA A 204 34.30 -5.73 -1.75
CA ALA A 204 34.46 -4.48 -1.01
C ALA A 204 35.02 -4.67 0.41
N GLY A 205 35.14 -5.91 0.90
CA GLY A 205 35.47 -6.18 2.31
C GLY A 205 34.49 -5.47 3.25
N ALA A 206 33.18 -5.52 2.92
CA ALA A 206 32.19 -4.64 3.53
C ALA A 206 31.91 -4.94 5.02
N GLY A 207 32.34 -6.10 5.53
CA GLY A 207 32.15 -6.47 6.94
C GLY A 207 30.70 -6.87 7.28
N VAL A 208 29.98 -7.43 6.31
CA VAL A 208 28.65 -8.04 6.50
C VAL A 208 28.83 -9.46 7.02
N ASP A 209 27.98 -9.85 7.96
CA ASP A 209 28.11 -11.11 8.69
C ASP A 209 27.39 -12.28 7.99
N LEU A 210 26.33 -11.98 7.23
CA LEU A 210 25.50 -12.99 6.57
C LEU A 210 24.82 -12.46 5.31
N VAL A 211 24.76 -13.29 4.26
CA VAL A 211 23.96 -13.05 3.05
C VAL A 211 22.90 -14.14 2.91
N LEU A 212 21.65 -13.75 2.73
CA LEU A 212 20.57 -14.66 2.37
C LEU A 212 20.37 -14.63 0.85
N ASP A 213 20.98 -15.55 0.12
CA ASP A 213 20.83 -15.67 -1.33
C ASP A 213 19.52 -16.39 -1.67
N ALA A 214 18.61 -15.64 -2.27
CA ALA A 214 17.23 -16.03 -2.49
C ALA A 214 16.84 -15.92 -3.99
N GLY A 215 17.84 -15.88 -4.87
CA GLY A 215 17.68 -15.69 -6.30
C GLY A 215 17.39 -14.24 -6.68
N ARG A 216 16.66 -14.04 -7.78
CA ARG A 216 16.34 -12.71 -8.33
C ARG A 216 15.17 -12.06 -7.58
N THR A 217 15.26 -10.76 -7.38
CA THR A 217 14.17 -9.91 -6.84
C THR A 217 13.05 -9.69 -7.85
N GLN A 218 11.84 -9.36 -7.38
CA GLN A 218 10.63 -9.28 -8.22
C GLN A 218 10.64 -8.08 -9.18
N THR A 219 10.86 -6.86 -8.67
CA THR A 219 10.85 -5.66 -9.53
C THR A 219 12.22 -5.36 -10.14
N GLY A 220 13.31 -5.74 -9.46
CA GLY A 220 14.68 -5.39 -9.86
C GLY A 220 14.98 -3.89 -9.88
N ARG A 221 14.11 -3.06 -9.27
CA ARG A 221 14.22 -1.61 -9.20
C ARG A 221 14.01 -1.15 -7.77
N VAL A 222 14.77 -0.16 -7.32
CA VAL A 222 14.61 0.44 -5.98
C VAL A 222 13.17 0.93 -5.77
N SER A 223 12.70 0.93 -4.52
CA SER A 223 11.33 1.33 -4.16
C SER A 223 11.03 2.77 -4.55
N THR A 224 9.81 3.08 -4.99
CA THR A 224 9.35 4.46 -5.20
C THR A 224 9.22 5.20 -3.87
N GLY A 225 9.67 6.46 -3.81
CA GLY A 225 9.54 7.32 -2.64
C GLY A 225 8.23 8.10 -2.67
N VAL A 226 7.42 8.00 -1.61
CA VAL A 226 6.17 8.74 -1.47
C VAL A 226 6.17 9.49 -0.13
N ARG A 227 6.12 10.81 -0.17
CA ARG A 227 5.98 11.64 1.01
C ARG A 227 4.51 11.79 1.39
N LEU A 228 4.18 11.58 2.65
CA LEU A 228 2.87 11.83 3.24
C LEU A 228 2.94 13.17 3.98
N THR A 229 2.19 14.16 3.50
CA THR A 229 2.32 15.54 4.00
C THR A 229 1.51 15.77 5.26
N LEU A 230 1.92 16.74 6.09
CA LEU A 230 1.18 17.12 7.32
C LEU A 230 -0.29 17.50 7.04
N ALA A 231 -0.59 18.04 5.86
CA ALA A 231 -1.93 18.42 5.44
C ALA A 231 -2.83 17.24 5.00
N GLY A 232 -2.34 15.99 5.09
CA GLY A 232 -3.12 14.81 4.71
C GLY A 232 -3.03 14.43 3.23
N GLY A 233 -2.16 15.09 2.47
CA GLY A 233 -1.87 14.76 1.07
C GLY A 233 -0.70 13.79 0.92
N TYR A 234 -0.32 13.53 -0.34
CA TYR A 234 0.90 12.79 -0.67
C TYR A 234 1.62 13.41 -1.88
N GLN A 235 2.92 13.15 -1.99
CA GLN A 235 3.78 13.56 -3.11
C GLN A 235 4.70 12.40 -3.51
N VAL A 236 4.86 12.15 -4.81
CA VAL A 236 5.86 11.20 -5.30
C VAL A 236 7.20 11.93 -5.37
N VAL A 237 8.08 11.65 -4.42
CA VAL A 237 9.38 12.34 -4.28
C VAL A 237 10.49 11.66 -5.08
N ARG A 238 10.31 10.37 -5.42
CA ARG A 238 11.27 9.63 -6.24
C ARG A 238 10.59 8.50 -6.99
N GLU A 239 10.47 8.65 -8.31
CA GLU A 239 9.80 7.68 -9.19
C GLU A 239 10.78 6.61 -9.71
N THR A 240 10.55 5.33 -9.36
CA THR A 240 11.44 4.22 -9.77
C THR A 240 10.70 2.93 -10.12
N SER A 241 10.21 2.19 -9.13
CA SER A 241 9.55 0.88 -9.33
C SER A 241 8.06 1.02 -9.69
N LEU A 242 7.46 2.14 -9.29
CA LEU A 242 6.10 2.55 -9.62
C LEU A 242 6.14 4.00 -10.11
N ASP A 243 5.49 4.26 -11.24
CA ASP A 243 5.27 5.60 -11.76
C ASP A 243 4.11 6.32 -11.07
N PHE A 244 4.03 7.65 -11.25
CA PHE A 244 2.94 8.45 -10.71
C PHE A 244 1.56 7.92 -11.08
N ARG A 245 1.38 7.48 -12.34
CA ARG A 245 0.09 6.99 -12.85
C ARG A 245 -0.34 5.69 -12.16
N ALA A 246 0.59 4.77 -11.93
CA ALA A 246 0.36 3.53 -11.22
C ALA A 246 0.00 3.79 -9.76
N ILE A 247 0.62 4.78 -9.12
CA ILE A 247 0.27 5.22 -7.76
C ILE A 247 -1.16 5.77 -7.74
N GLU A 248 -1.48 6.73 -8.61
CA GLU A 248 -2.80 7.35 -8.68
C GLU A 248 -3.90 6.30 -8.93
N GLN A 249 -3.66 5.34 -9.82
CA GLN A 249 -4.58 4.25 -10.10
C GLN A 249 -4.84 3.35 -8.89
N ARG A 250 -3.81 3.07 -8.08
CA ARG A 250 -3.93 2.27 -6.85
C ARG A 250 -4.65 3.04 -5.73
N LEU A 251 -4.54 4.36 -5.73
CA LEU A 251 -5.15 5.25 -4.74
C LEU A 251 -6.56 5.72 -5.14
N THR A 252 -6.99 5.51 -6.38
CA THR A 252 -8.34 5.84 -6.85
C THR A 252 -9.39 5.15 -6.00
N ARG A 253 -10.40 5.90 -5.53
CA ARG A 253 -11.53 5.41 -4.74
C ARG A 253 -12.64 4.93 -5.67
N ARG A 254 -12.97 3.64 -5.65
CA ARG A 254 -13.90 3.02 -6.60
C ARG A 254 -15.15 2.50 -5.91
N VAL A 255 -16.32 3.01 -6.34
CA VAL A 255 -17.62 2.63 -5.81
C VAL A 255 -18.48 1.99 -6.88
N LEU A 256 -19.11 0.86 -6.55
CA LEU A 256 -20.07 0.18 -7.41
C LEU A 256 -21.46 0.16 -6.77
N PHE A 257 -22.45 0.69 -7.48
CA PHE A 257 -23.85 0.63 -7.07
C PHE A 257 -24.57 -0.51 -7.80
N VAL A 258 -25.21 -1.39 -7.04
CA VAL A 258 -25.87 -2.59 -7.58
C VAL A 258 -27.37 -2.55 -7.32
N CYS A 259 -28.16 -2.67 -8.40
CA CYS A 259 -29.61 -2.82 -8.36
C CYS A 259 -30.08 -4.03 -9.19
N THR A 260 -31.36 -4.07 -9.56
CA THR A 260 -31.91 -5.15 -10.40
C THR A 260 -31.43 -5.03 -11.84
N GLY A 261 -31.91 -4.02 -12.57
CA GLY A 261 -31.74 -3.91 -14.03
C GLY A 261 -30.68 -2.91 -14.51
N ASN A 262 -30.07 -2.13 -13.60
CA ASN A 262 -29.09 -1.08 -13.93
C ASN A 262 -29.61 0.03 -14.86
N THR A 263 -30.89 0.35 -14.79
CA THR A 263 -31.53 1.40 -15.62
C THR A 263 -32.07 2.58 -14.80
N CYS A 264 -32.48 2.37 -13.55
CA CYS A 264 -33.11 3.40 -12.70
C CYS A 264 -32.25 3.79 -11.48
N ARG A 265 -32.25 2.96 -10.41
CA ARG A 265 -31.62 3.28 -9.11
C ARG A 265 -30.11 3.46 -9.18
N SER A 266 -29.37 2.47 -9.71
CA SER A 266 -27.90 2.56 -9.75
C SER A 266 -27.36 3.61 -10.74
N PRO A 267 -27.93 3.85 -11.95
CA PRO A 267 -27.49 4.98 -12.76
C PRO A 267 -27.68 6.34 -12.09
N MET A 268 -28.82 6.56 -11.41
CA MET A 268 -29.02 7.77 -10.60
C MET A 268 -27.96 7.89 -9.50
N ALA A 269 -27.67 6.78 -8.79
CA ALA A 269 -26.64 6.76 -7.76
C ALA A 269 -25.24 7.10 -8.30
N VAL A 270 -24.89 6.61 -9.50
CA VAL A 270 -23.61 6.94 -10.16
C VAL A 270 -23.50 8.43 -10.46
N ALA A 271 -24.52 9.04 -11.07
CA ALA A 271 -24.49 10.46 -11.41
C ALA A 271 -24.35 11.33 -10.16
N MET A 272 -25.12 11.03 -9.10
CA MET A 272 -25.04 11.71 -7.81
C MET A 272 -23.68 11.50 -7.12
N ALA A 273 -23.16 10.27 -7.09
CA ALA A 273 -21.87 9.98 -6.48
C ALA A 273 -20.73 10.71 -7.17
N ARG A 274 -20.71 10.75 -8.51
CA ARG A 274 -19.72 11.53 -9.27
C ARG A 274 -19.81 13.02 -8.94
N ALA A 275 -21.01 13.57 -8.83
CA ALA A 275 -21.19 14.98 -8.48
C ALA A 275 -20.70 15.30 -7.07
N LEU A 276 -20.89 14.37 -6.12
CA LEU A 276 -20.38 14.50 -4.75
C LEU A 276 -18.85 14.34 -4.69
N MET A 277 -18.27 13.41 -5.43
CA MET A 277 -16.82 13.21 -5.52
C MET A 277 -16.10 14.42 -6.11
N ASP A 278 -16.66 15.07 -7.14
CA ASP A 278 -16.13 16.33 -7.68
C ASP A 278 -16.09 17.46 -6.63
N ARG A 279 -16.98 17.39 -5.63
CA ARG A 279 -17.02 18.31 -4.49
C ARG A 279 -16.12 17.86 -3.32
N GLY A 280 -15.29 16.83 -3.53
CA GLY A 280 -14.34 16.32 -2.55
C GLY A 280 -14.87 15.26 -1.58
N VAL A 281 -16.13 14.81 -1.71
CA VAL A 281 -16.76 13.84 -0.79
C VAL A 281 -16.37 12.40 -1.16
N GLY A 282 -15.85 11.62 -0.21
CA GLY A 282 -15.41 10.24 -0.41
C GLY A 282 -14.10 10.10 -1.17
N VAL A 283 -13.38 11.22 -1.32
CA VAL A 283 -12.09 11.32 -2.02
C VAL A 283 -11.06 12.10 -1.20
N GLY A 284 -11.19 12.09 0.13
CA GLY A 284 -10.23 12.67 1.06
C GLY A 284 -10.08 14.19 0.91
N GLY A 285 -11.17 14.90 0.62
CA GLY A 285 -11.12 16.35 0.36
C GLY A 285 -10.52 16.72 -0.99
N GLY A 286 -10.54 15.79 -1.96
CA GLY A 286 -9.96 15.98 -3.30
C GLY A 286 -8.51 15.49 -3.44
N VAL A 287 -7.96 14.86 -2.39
CA VAL A 287 -6.63 14.24 -2.45
C VAL A 287 -6.59 13.03 -3.38
N PHE A 288 -7.71 12.32 -3.52
CA PHE A 288 -7.81 11.12 -4.36
C PHE A 288 -8.72 11.35 -5.56
N ARG A 289 -8.51 10.56 -6.61
CA ARG A 289 -9.49 10.44 -7.69
C ARG A 289 -10.64 9.55 -7.24
N GLY A 290 -11.87 9.94 -7.56
CA GLY A 290 -13.07 9.13 -7.36
C GLY A 290 -13.58 8.53 -8.67
N GLU A 291 -14.00 7.27 -8.64
CA GLU A 291 -14.74 6.63 -9.72
C GLU A 291 -15.99 5.94 -9.17
N ALA A 292 -17.13 6.17 -9.83
CA ALA A 292 -18.38 5.48 -9.57
C ALA A 292 -18.89 4.76 -10.82
N ARG A 293 -19.40 3.55 -10.64
CA ARG A 293 -20.04 2.72 -11.68
C ARG A 293 -21.33 2.08 -11.15
N GLY A 294 -22.22 1.74 -12.07
CA GLY A 294 -23.43 0.97 -11.78
C GLY A 294 -23.37 -0.43 -12.38
N ALA A 295 -24.07 -1.37 -11.76
CA ALA A 295 -24.34 -2.69 -12.34
C ALA A 295 -25.70 -3.26 -11.89
N GLY A 296 -26.18 -4.28 -12.59
CA GLY A 296 -27.45 -4.94 -12.29
C GLY A 296 -27.28 -6.45 -12.16
N LEU A 297 -28.03 -7.05 -11.23
CA LEU A 297 -28.03 -8.50 -11.03
C LEU A 297 -28.76 -9.24 -12.16
N ALA A 298 -29.69 -8.57 -12.84
CA ALA A 298 -30.44 -9.07 -13.99
C ALA A 298 -30.53 -7.98 -15.08
N ALA A 299 -29.39 -7.34 -15.38
CA ALA A 299 -29.31 -6.27 -16.36
C ALA A 299 -29.43 -6.80 -17.80
N VAL A 300 -30.08 -6.01 -18.66
CA VAL A 300 -30.06 -6.19 -20.12
C VAL A 300 -28.99 -5.26 -20.68
N GLU A 301 -27.87 -5.83 -21.12
CA GLU A 301 -26.68 -5.08 -21.53
C GLU A 301 -27.00 -3.96 -22.54
N GLY A 302 -26.47 -2.77 -22.30
CA GLY A 302 -26.61 -1.62 -23.19
C GLY A 302 -27.92 -0.83 -23.08
N ALA A 303 -28.88 -1.26 -22.24
CA ALA A 303 -30.11 -0.49 -22.03
C ALA A 303 -29.79 0.92 -21.46
N PRO A 304 -30.37 2.01 -21.99
CA PRO A 304 -30.08 3.35 -21.51
C PRO A 304 -30.65 3.58 -20.09
N PRO A 305 -30.11 4.56 -19.34
CA PRO A 305 -30.76 5.04 -18.13
C PRO A 305 -32.21 5.48 -18.42
N SER A 306 -33.12 5.24 -17.48
CA SER A 306 -34.52 5.66 -17.60
C SER A 306 -34.63 7.18 -17.76
N PRO A 307 -35.44 7.71 -18.71
CA PRO A 307 -35.63 9.14 -18.89
C PRO A 307 -36.09 9.86 -17.61
N GLU A 308 -36.97 9.25 -16.83
CA GLU A 308 -37.46 9.79 -15.56
C GLU A 308 -36.34 9.89 -14.52
N GLY A 309 -35.45 8.88 -14.48
CA GLY A 309 -34.26 8.91 -13.62
C GLY A 309 -33.26 9.99 -13.99
N VAL A 310 -33.08 10.27 -15.30
CA VAL A 310 -32.26 11.40 -15.77
C VAL A 310 -32.85 12.72 -15.28
N ARG A 311 -34.14 12.94 -15.52
CA ARG A 311 -34.86 14.16 -15.10
C ARG A 311 -34.89 14.33 -13.59
N ALA A 312 -34.99 13.25 -12.83
CA ALA A 312 -34.97 13.28 -11.37
C ALA A 312 -33.61 13.76 -10.82
N VAL A 313 -32.49 13.33 -11.41
CA VAL A 313 -31.15 13.80 -11.02
C VAL A 313 -30.94 15.25 -11.43
N GLU A 314 -31.36 15.64 -12.62
CA GLU A 314 -31.32 17.04 -13.08
C GLU A 314 -32.15 17.95 -12.18
N GLY A 315 -33.32 17.48 -11.73
CA GLY A 315 -34.18 18.18 -10.77
C GLY A 315 -33.54 18.39 -9.38
N LEU A 316 -32.46 17.66 -9.06
CA LEU A 316 -31.64 17.89 -7.86
C LEU A 316 -30.48 18.87 -8.10
N GLY A 317 -30.37 19.45 -9.30
CA GLY A 317 -29.25 20.32 -9.69
C GLY A 317 -27.91 19.59 -9.81
N MET A 318 -27.95 18.26 -10.02
CA MET A 318 -26.75 17.44 -10.20
C MET A 318 -26.48 17.21 -11.69
N PRO A 319 -25.22 17.21 -12.14
CA PRO A 319 -24.88 16.97 -13.53
C PRO A 319 -25.26 15.54 -13.95
N ALA A 320 -25.89 15.42 -15.12
CA ALA A 320 -26.36 14.18 -15.74
C ALA A 320 -25.21 13.29 -16.27
N ARG A 321 -24.27 12.87 -15.41
CA ARG A 321 -23.12 12.03 -15.79
C ARG A 321 -23.36 10.56 -15.48
N PHE A 322 -24.20 9.94 -16.29
CA PHE A 322 -24.54 8.52 -16.20
C PHE A 322 -23.47 7.61 -16.81
N ASP A 323 -23.60 6.30 -16.60
CA ASP A 323 -22.86 5.30 -17.38
C ASP A 323 -23.49 5.14 -18.77
N GLY A 324 -22.70 4.77 -19.78
CA GLY A 324 -23.11 4.69 -21.19
C GLY A 324 -24.10 3.57 -21.55
N GLY A 325 -24.72 2.94 -20.56
CA GLY A 325 -25.67 1.83 -20.73
C GLY A 325 -25.61 0.84 -19.56
N SER A 326 -26.66 0.04 -19.44
CA SER A 326 -26.81 -0.95 -18.38
C SER A 326 -25.78 -2.08 -18.53
N ARG A 327 -25.26 -2.58 -17.41
CA ARG A 327 -24.23 -3.62 -17.35
C ARG A 327 -24.53 -4.67 -16.29
N ALA A 328 -24.21 -5.92 -16.60
CA ALA A 328 -24.30 -6.99 -15.62
C ALA A 328 -23.27 -6.84 -14.48
N ALA A 329 -23.67 -7.19 -13.27
CA ALA A 329 -22.78 -7.25 -12.10
C ALA A 329 -21.85 -8.48 -12.20
N THR A 330 -20.91 -8.49 -13.13
CA THR A 330 -19.95 -9.60 -13.34
C THR A 330 -18.92 -9.68 -12.21
N ALA A 331 -18.20 -10.80 -12.12
CA ALA A 331 -17.08 -10.94 -11.17
C ALA A 331 -16.00 -9.86 -11.38
N GLN A 332 -15.75 -9.47 -12.63
CA GLN A 332 -14.82 -8.38 -12.97
C GLN A 332 -15.32 -7.02 -12.45
N ALA A 333 -16.60 -6.71 -12.66
CA ALA A 333 -17.18 -5.46 -12.18
C ALA A 333 -17.14 -5.37 -10.65
N LEU A 334 -17.49 -6.49 -9.99
CA LEU A 334 -17.44 -6.60 -8.54
C LEU A 334 -16.01 -6.50 -8.02
N GLY A 335 -15.03 -7.16 -8.66
CA GLY A 335 -13.62 -7.11 -8.27
C GLY A 335 -12.95 -5.75 -8.48
N TRP A 336 -13.47 -4.91 -9.39
CA TRP A 336 -12.96 -3.56 -9.64
C TRP A 336 -13.20 -2.59 -8.47
N ALA A 337 -14.28 -2.80 -7.71
CA ALA A 337 -14.77 -1.84 -6.73
C ALA A 337 -14.14 -2.02 -5.34
N ASP A 338 -13.82 -0.91 -4.69
CA ASP A 338 -13.39 -0.89 -3.30
C ASP A 338 -14.59 -1.03 -2.36
N ALA A 339 -15.70 -0.36 -2.70
CA ALA A 339 -16.98 -0.43 -2.00
C ALA A 339 -18.10 -0.85 -2.96
N VAL A 340 -19.00 -1.72 -2.48
CA VAL A 340 -20.15 -2.21 -3.25
C VAL A 340 -21.44 -1.95 -2.46
N TYR A 341 -22.33 -1.13 -3.02
CA TYR A 341 -23.58 -0.75 -2.37
C TYR A 341 -24.80 -1.31 -3.09
N ALA A 342 -25.57 -2.12 -2.38
CA ALA A 342 -26.78 -2.77 -2.82
C ALA A 342 -28.02 -1.94 -2.50
N MET A 343 -28.97 -1.83 -3.43
CA MET A 343 -30.19 -1.04 -3.20
C MET A 343 -31.16 -1.69 -2.21
N THR A 344 -31.11 -3.01 -2.03
CA THR A 344 -32.05 -3.75 -1.16
C THR A 344 -31.36 -4.93 -0.49
N ARG A 345 -31.95 -5.47 0.58
CA ARG A 345 -31.53 -6.69 1.27
C ARG A 345 -31.51 -7.90 0.35
N GLY A 346 -32.45 -7.98 -0.60
CA GLY A 346 -32.44 -9.00 -1.64
C GLY A 346 -31.21 -8.91 -2.54
N HIS A 347 -30.84 -7.70 -2.99
CA HIS A 347 -29.62 -7.50 -3.76
C HIS A 347 -28.36 -7.83 -2.94
N LEU A 348 -28.32 -7.41 -1.68
CA LEU A 348 -27.21 -7.69 -0.78
C LEU A 348 -27.04 -9.20 -0.56
N SER A 349 -28.13 -9.91 -0.30
CA SER A 349 -28.13 -11.37 -0.16
C SER A 349 -27.62 -12.06 -1.42
N ALA A 350 -28.05 -11.61 -2.60
CA ALA A 350 -27.59 -12.14 -3.87
C ALA A 350 -26.09 -11.88 -4.12
N LEU A 351 -25.56 -10.72 -3.71
CA LEU A 351 -24.13 -10.42 -3.79
C LEU A 351 -23.30 -11.27 -2.83
N ARG A 352 -23.76 -11.47 -1.59
CA ARG A 352 -23.09 -12.34 -0.60
C ARG A 352 -23.10 -13.80 -1.02
N ALA A 353 -24.20 -14.29 -1.61
CA ALA A 353 -24.26 -15.63 -2.20
C ALA A 353 -23.23 -15.84 -3.33
N ARG A 354 -22.71 -14.74 -3.90
CA ARG A 354 -21.64 -14.74 -4.92
C ARG A 354 -20.25 -14.45 -4.33
N GLY A 355 -20.10 -14.49 -3.00
CA GLY A 355 -18.84 -14.27 -2.29
C GLY A 355 -18.43 -12.80 -2.10
N VAL A 356 -19.33 -11.85 -2.33
CA VAL A 356 -19.03 -10.41 -2.16
C VAL A 356 -19.35 -9.97 -0.73
N GLU A 357 -18.54 -10.42 0.23
CA GLU A 357 -18.77 -10.15 1.66
C GLU A 357 -18.73 -8.67 2.03
N ARG A 358 -17.90 -7.88 1.31
CA ARG A 358 -17.78 -6.43 1.50
C ARG A 358 -18.96 -5.63 0.97
N ALA A 359 -19.98 -6.28 0.39
CA ALA A 359 -21.17 -5.57 -0.04
C ALA A 359 -21.99 -5.11 1.16
N GLU A 360 -22.53 -3.91 1.06
CA GLU A 360 -23.37 -3.29 2.08
C GLU A 360 -24.64 -2.71 1.45
N LEU A 361 -25.66 -2.39 2.27
CA LEU A 361 -26.82 -1.65 1.79
C LEU A 361 -26.45 -0.20 1.51
N LEU A 362 -27.09 0.42 0.52
CA LEU A 362 -26.91 1.83 0.27
C LEU A 362 -27.33 2.67 1.49
N ASP A 363 -28.47 2.36 2.11
CA ASP A 363 -28.90 3.01 3.35
C ASP A 363 -28.14 2.44 4.56
N PRO A 364 -27.33 3.25 5.28
CA PRO A 364 -26.67 2.82 6.50
C PRO A 364 -27.66 2.38 7.61
N ALA A 365 -28.91 2.86 7.57
CA ALA A 365 -29.95 2.44 8.51
C ALA A 365 -30.54 1.05 8.20
N GLY A 366 -30.06 0.38 7.14
CA GLY A 366 -30.44 -0.99 6.82
C GLY A 366 -31.77 -1.15 6.08
N ARG A 367 -32.35 -0.06 5.57
CA ARG A 367 -33.62 -0.08 4.83
C ARG A 367 -33.39 -0.27 3.32
N ASP A 368 -34.43 -0.78 2.67
CA ASP A 368 -34.45 -0.97 1.22
C ASP A 368 -34.76 0.36 0.50
N VAL A 369 -34.06 0.63 -0.60
CA VAL A 369 -34.37 1.74 -1.50
C VAL A 369 -35.56 1.35 -2.38
N ALA A 370 -36.61 2.16 -2.33
CA ALA A 370 -37.83 1.99 -3.14
C ALA A 370 -37.49 1.87 -4.64
N ASP A 371 -38.21 1.00 -5.36
CA ASP A 371 -38.02 0.79 -6.78
C ASP A 371 -39.01 1.64 -7.60
N PRO A 372 -38.57 2.67 -8.33
CA PRO A 372 -39.47 3.55 -9.07
C PRO A 372 -39.82 3.02 -10.47
N LEU A 373 -39.37 1.81 -10.82
CA LEU A 373 -39.54 1.25 -12.17
C LEU A 373 -41.02 1.22 -12.60
N GLY A 374 -41.33 1.85 -13.74
CA GLY A 374 -42.69 1.97 -14.26
C GLY A 374 -43.57 3.02 -13.57
N GLY A 375 -43.04 3.74 -12.57
CA GLY A 375 -43.72 4.81 -11.86
C GLY A 375 -43.64 6.18 -12.55
N SER A 376 -44.19 7.17 -11.87
CA SER A 376 -44.20 8.58 -12.28
C SER A 376 -42.84 9.27 -12.04
N LEU A 377 -42.62 10.44 -12.65
CA LEU A 377 -41.45 11.27 -12.34
C LEU A 377 -41.33 11.61 -10.85
N ASP A 378 -42.44 11.75 -10.14
CA ASP A 378 -42.43 12.04 -8.70
C ASP A 378 -41.87 10.85 -7.89
N ASP A 379 -42.21 9.61 -8.27
CA ASP A 379 -41.65 8.40 -7.65
C ASP A 379 -40.13 8.33 -7.83
N TYR A 380 -39.65 8.63 -9.05
CA TYR A 380 -38.20 8.74 -9.33
C TYR A 380 -37.55 9.87 -8.54
N SER A 381 -38.19 11.03 -8.46
CA SER A 381 -37.67 12.20 -7.74
C SER A 381 -37.58 11.94 -6.25
N GLN A 382 -38.58 11.29 -5.65
CA GLN A 382 -38.55 10.89 -4.24
C GLN A 382 -37.43 9.88 -3.98
N THR A 383 -37.29 8.88 -4.85
CA THR A 383 -36.21 7.88 -4.77
C THR A 383 -34.83 8.55 -4.86
N ALA A 384 -34.63 9.46 -5.81
CA ALA A 384 -33.38 10.19 -6.00
C ALA A 384 -33.03 11.04 -4.76
N ARG A 385 -33.99 11.80 -4.22
CA ARG A 385 -33.81 12.59 -2.98
C ARG A 385 -33.40 11.72 -1.81
N SER A 386 -34.06 10.57 -1.64
CA SER A 386 -33.74 9.61 -0.58
C SER A 386 -32.32 9.06 -0.73
N MET A 387 -31.94 8.64 -1.95
CA MET A 387 -30.61 8.08 -2.22
C MET A 387 -29.50 9.11 -2.04
N LEU A 388 -29.72 10.39 -2.34
CA LEU A 388 -28.67 11.42 -2.25
C LEU A 388 -28.04 11.47 -0.85
N GLY A 389 -28.86 11.49 0.20
CA GLY A 389 -28.39 11.49 1.59
C GLY A 389 -27.63 10.20 1.95
N MET A 390 -28.13 9.05 1.47
CA MET A 390 -27.50 7.74 1.69
C MET A 390 -26.14 7.64 1.00
N ILE A 391 -26.05 8.07 -0.26
CA ILE A 391 -24.80 8.10 -1.04
C ILE A 391 -23.80 9.02 -0.35
N GLN A 392 -24.22 10.21 0.10
CA GLN A 392 -23.33 11.13 0.79
C GLN A 392 -22.77 10.53 2.09
N ALA A 393 -23.59 9.82 2.87
CA ALA A 393 -23.12 9.11 4.06
C ALA A 393 -22.09 8.02 3.70
N ARG A 394 -22.41 7.16 2.73
CA ARG A 394 -21.53 6.09 2.26
C ARG A 394 -20.21 6.57 1.65
N LEU A 395 -20.22 7.71 0.97
CA LEU A 395 -18.98 8.31 0.48
C LEU A 395 -18.14 8.85 1.63
N ARG A 396 -18.73 9.52 2.63
CA ARG A 396 -17.99 10.00 3.81
C ARG A 396 -17.36 8.89 4.64
N GLU A 397 -17.99 7.72 4.71
CA GLU A 397 -17.40 6.54 5.34
C GLU A 397 -16.09 6.12 4.67
N MET A 398 -15.88 6.42 3.39
CA MET A 398 -14.62 6.14 2.70
C MET A 398 -13.49 7.12 3.06
N ASP A 399 -13.84 8.28 3.63
CA ASP A 399 -12.89 9.28 4.12
C ASP A 399 -12.44 9.02 5.56
N ALA A 400 -13.15 8.16 6.30
CA ALA A 400 -12.83 7.71 7.65
C ALA A 400 -11.79 6.58 7.64
#